data_AF-A0AA39J854-F1
#
_entry.id   AF-A0AA39J854-F1
#
_cell.length_a   1.000
_cell.length_b   1.000
_cell.length_c   1.000
_cell.angle_alpha   90.00
_cell.angle_beta   90.00
_cell.angle_gamma   90.00
#
_symmetry.space_group_name_H-M   'P 1'
#
loop_
_entity.id
_entity.type
_entity.pdbx_description
1 polymer ?
#
loop_
_entity_poly.entity_id
_entity_poly.type
_entity_poly.pdbx_seq_one_letter_code
_entity_poly.pdbx_strand_id
1 'polypeptide(L)'
;MNITLDNLPDDVLIYTVTFLSIPDIILLRQTWKRFNVLTRLHIVWTNAFKLDILSKDYPVPIDVTDLEQRMHHAYQLASRWLASDSPLMPASEISFTGSPVSEIKPGRQHKWLLAGHKCSVWSPRRALFTGVTLNTDTDSEASMAVTLDGIALLHLDDNGTLHEIRSFDIDLRPVTLTGDIIGLSDDFSKTLIYNWKTDERAYLDEGGDMQYDHCIEIFFTAQTILVIRARSINLYTTPPFLHGQTHSPIASHSFSWIDSASATPTSILIRSESDNPWASELNSFELYSLSSFPPTLTSKISSRRSALRCTDVILGNRGTAV
;
A
#
# COMPACT_ATOMS: atom_id res chain seq x y z
N MET A 1 -42.19 -14.02 39.28
CA MET A 1 -41.83 -12.58 39.25
C MET A 1 -41.40 -12.26 37.83
N ASN A 2 -42.15 -11.43 37.11
CA ASN A 2 -41.77 -10.99 35.76
C ASN A 2 -40.83 -9.81 35.91
N ILE A 3 -39.53 -10.05 35.73
CA ILE A 3 -38.55 -8.97 35.64
C ILE A 3 -38.71 -8.35 34.26
N THR A 4 -39.26 -7.13 34.21
CA THR A 4 -39.30 -6.35 32.98
C THR A 4 -37.93 -5.71 32.77
N LEU A 5 -37.52 -5.61 31.50
CA LEU A 5 -36.25 -5.01 31.07
C LEU A 5 -36.08 -3.58 31.61
N ASP A 6 -37.20 -2.87 31.78
CA ASP A 6 -37.25 -1.49 32.27
C ASP A 6 -36.74 -1.31 33.70
N ASN A 7 -36.78 -2.38 34.51
CA ASN A 7 -36.38 -2.36 35.92
C ASN A 7 -34.93 -2.79 36.15
N LEU A 8 -34.21 -3.20 35.10
CA LEU A 8 -32.81 -3.58 35.23
C LEU A 8 -31.93 -2.35 35.49
N PRO A 9 -30.87 -2.47 36.31
CA PRO A 9 -29.83 -1.45 36.44
C PRO A 9 -29.11 -1.13 35.12
N ASP A 10 -28.61 0.12 34.97
CA ASP A 10 -27.97 0.58 33.72
C ASP A 10 -26.72 -0.23 33.33
N ASP A 11 -25.93 -0.66 34.29
CA ASP A 11 -24.74 -1.49 34.09
C ASP A 11 -25.09 -2.87 33.52
N VAL A 12 -26.17 -3.49 34.01
CA VAL A 12 -26.70 -4.75 33.46
C VAL A 12 -27.20 -4.55 32.03
N LEU A 13 -27.88 -3.43 31.76
CA LEU A 13 -28.32 -3.09 30.40
C LEU A 13 -27.13 -2.83 29.47
N ILE A 14 -26.12 -2.07 29.90
CA ILE A 14 -24.89 -1.83 29.13
C ILE A 14 -24.19 -3.15 28.83
N TYR A 15 -24.04 -4.03 29.83
CA TYR A 15 -23.47 -5.36 29.66
C TYR A 15 -24.25 -6.17 28.62
N THR A 16 -25.58 -6.16 28.69
CA THR A 16 -26.44 -6.84 27.72
C THR A 16 -26.25 -6.29 26.30
N VAL A 17 -26.14 -4.96 26.16
CA VAL A 17 -25.89 -4.30 24.87
C VAL A 17 -24.54 -4.68 24.25
N THR A 18 -23.54 -5.08 25.05
CA THR A 18 -22.23 -5.50 24.50
C THR A 18 -22.29 -6.74 23.63
N PHE A 19 -23.35 -7.55 23.74
CA PHE A 19 -23.56 -8.74 22.92
C PHE A 19 -24.34 -8.48 21.63
N LEU A 20 -24.79 -7.24 21.41
CA LEU A 20 -25.54 -6.86 20.22
C LEU A 20 -24.60 -6.44 19.09
N SER A 21 -24.98 -6.76 17.86
CA SER A 21 -24.27 -6.27 16.68
C SER A 21 -24.48 -4.76 16.50
N ILE A 22 -23.58 -4.08 15.78
CA ILE A 22 -23.75 -2.64 15.46
C ILE A 22 -25.15 -2.29 14.92
N PRO A 23 -25.74 -3.02 13.94
CA PRO A 23 -27.13 -2.79 13.51
C PRO A 23 -28.16 -2.94 14.64
N ASP A 24 -28.01 -3.96 15.50
CA ASP A 24 -28.95 -4.23 16.59
C ASP A 24 -28.90 -3.14 17.67
N ILE A 25 -27.71 -2.58 17.95
CA ILE A 25 -27.54 -1.44 18.84
C ILE A 25 -28.33 -0.23 18.32
N ILE A 26 -28.27 0.03 17.01
CA ILE A 26 -28.99 1.13 16.35
C ILE A 26 -30.51 0.88 16.34
N LEU A 27 -30.95 -0.36 16.13
CA LEU A 27 -32.37 -0.71 16.22
C LEU A 27 -32.90 -0.58 17.66
N LEU A 28 -32.14 -1.07 18.65
CA LEU A 28 -32.50 -0.99 20.06
C LEU A 28 -32.71 0.47 20.50
N ARG A 29 -31.87 1.38 20.02
CA ARG A 29 -31.99 2.82 20.27
C ARG A 29 -33.36 3.39 19.90
N GLN A 30 -34.00 2.86 18.87
CA GLN A 30 -35.30 3.35 18.37
C GLN A 30 -36.49 2.86 19.21
N THR A 31 -36.28 1.90 20.11
CA THR A 31 -37.36 1.27 20.87
C THR A 31 -37.74 2.04 22.13
N TRP A 32 -36.77 2.64 22.83
CA TRP A 32 -37.00 3.24 24.15
C TRP A 32 -36.06 4.40 24.49
N LYS A 33 -36.55 5.41 25.21
CA LYS A 33 -35.79 6.62 25.57
C LYS A 33 -34.54 6.29 26.39
N ARG A 34 -34.63 5.34 27.33
CA ARG A 34 -33.48 4.93 28.16
C ARG A 34 -32.42 4.25 27.29
N PHE A 35 -32.82 3.36 26.37
CA PHE A 35 -31.88 2.78 25.40
C PHE A 35 -31.27 3.81 24.48
N ASN A 36 -31.99 4.86 24.11
CA ASN A 36 -31.39 5.94 23.32
C ASN A 36 -30.25 6.65 24.06
N VAL A 37 -30.37 6.85 25.37
CA VAL A 37 -29.29 7.43 26.18
C VAL A 37 -28.15 6.42 26.35
N LEU A 38 -28.46 5.17 26.73
CA LEU A 38 -27.45 4.15 27.02
C LEU A 38 -26.62 3.76 25.78
N THR A 39 -27.26 3.57 24.62
CA THR A 39 -26.57 3.19 23.37
C THR A 39 -25.73 4.31 22.77
N ARG A 40 -25.76 5.53 23.33
CA ARG A 40 -24.87 6.63 22.95
C ARG A 40 -23.65 6.75 23.85
N LEU A 41 -23.57 5.94 24.92
CA LEU A 41 -22.42 5.94 25.81
C LEU A 41 -21.18 5.42 25.08
N HIS A 42 -20.05 6.08 25.29
CA HIS A 42 -18.76 5.72 24.67
C HIS A 42 -18.36 4.26 24.93
N ILE A 43 -18.68 3.71 26.11
CA ILE A 43 -18.36 2.33 26.47
C ILE A 43 -19.05 1.29 25.57
N VAL A 44 -20.26 1.57 25.10
CA VAL A 44 -21.01 0.68 24.19
C VAL A 44 -20.26 0.57 22.86
N TRP A 45 -19.85 1.70 22.30
CA TRP A 45 -19.14 1.74 21.01
C TRP A 45 -17.69 1.25 21.12
N THR A 46 -17.05 1.40 22.28
CA THR A 46 -15.73 0.79 22.54
C THR A 46 -15.82 -0.74 22.54
N ASN A 47 -16.89 -1.30 23.09
CA ASN A 47 -17.11 -2.74 23.10
C ASN A 47 -17.50 -3.26 21.71
N ALA A 48 -18.39 -2.55 21.00
CA ALA A 48 -18.72 -2.86 19.61
C ALA A 48 -17.47 -2.81 18.71
N PHE A 49 -16.58 -1.83 18.90
CA PHE A 49 -15.31 -1.77 18.19
C PHE A 49 -14.47 -3.05 18.40
N LYS A 50 -14.30 -3.49 19.65
CA LYS A 50 -13.51 -4.69 19.95
C LYS A 50 -14.14 -5.96 19.38
N LEU A 51 -15.46 -6.12 19.56
CA LEU A 51 -16.15 -7.36 19.26
C LEU A 51 -16.58 -7.49 17.81
N ASP A 52 -16.97 -6.41 17.14
CA ASP A 52 -17.48 -6.47 15.76
C ASP A 52 -16.49 -5.98 14.71
N ILE A 53 -15.62 -5.02 15.06
CA ILE A 53 -14.72 -4.41 14.08
C ILE A 53 -13.33 -5.03 14.17
N LEU A 54 -12.71 -5.05 15.35
CA LEU A 54 -11.37 -5.61 15.53
C LEU A 54 -11.35 -7.13 15.38
N SER A 55 -12.30 -7.85 16.01
CA SER A 55 -12.28 -9.33 15.96
C SER A 55 -12.50 -9.90 14.55
N LYS A 56 -13.19 -9.15 13.68
CA LYS A 56 -13.49 -9.54 12.29
C LYS A 56 -12.55 -8.90 11.29
N ASP A 57 -11.55 -8.16 11.77
CA ASP A 57 -10.68 -7.32 10.96
C ASP A 57 -11.50 -6.48 9.98
N TYR A 58 -12.26 -5.48 10.42
CA TYR A 58 -12.93 -4.54 9.51
C TYR A 58 -12.09 -3.27 9.32
N PRO A 59 -12.03 -2.68 8.10
CA PRO A 59 -11.26 -1.45 7.86
C PRO A 59 -11.89 -0.27 8.61
N VAL A 60 -11.05 0.55 9.25
CA VAL A 60 -11.48 1.65 10.12
C VAL A 60 -10.93 2.97 9.61
N PRO A 61 -11.77 3.98 9.33
CA PRO A 61 -11.28 5.29 8.93
C PRO A 61 -10.59 5.99 10.11
N ILE A 62 -9.40 6.56 9.87
CA ILE A 62 -8.57 7.22 10.88
C ILE A 62 -9.13 8.61 11.24
N ASP A 63 -9.83 9.27 10.31
CA ASP A 63 -10.16 10.71 10.35
C ASP A 63 -11.51 11.06 11.05
N VAL A 64 -12.29 10.07 11.50
CA VAL A 64 -13.61 10.36 12.08
C VAL A 64 -13.52 10.50 13.60
N THR A 65 -13.65 11.71 14.15
CA THR A 65 -13.54 11.97 15.61
C THR A 65 -14.63 11.31 16.43
N ASP A 66 -15.82 11.09 15.87
CA ASP A 66 -16.93 10.42 16.53
C ASP A 66 -16.82 8.89 16.43
N LEU A 67 -16.67 8.23 17.57
CA LEU A 67 -16.46 6.77 17.64
C LEU A 67 -17.66 6.00 17.05
N GLU A 68 -18.88 6.46 17.33
CA GLU A 68 -20.10 5.85 16.82
C GLU A 68 -20.15 5.89 15.28
N GLN A 69 -19.99 7.07 14.69
CA GLN A 69 -19.98 7.25 13.24
C GLN A 69 -18.86 6.41 12.59
N ARG A 70 -17.68 6.36 13.22
CA ARG A 70 -16.54 5.55 12.77
C ARG A 70 -16.89 4.06 12.74
N MET A 71 -17.53 3.54 13.78
CA MET A 71 -17.92 2.13 13.87
C MET A 71 -19.01 1.77 12.86
N HIS A 72 -20.00 2.64 12.71
CA HIS A 72 -21.06 2.45 11.73
C HIS A 72 -20.51 2.43 10.31
N HIS A 73 -19.61 3.36 9.96
CA HIS A 73 -18.97 3.40 8.65
C HIS A 73 -18.12 2.15 8.39
N ALA A 74 -17.29 1.73 9.35
CA ALA A 74 -16.47 0.53 9.25
C ALA A 74 -17.32 -0.72 9.00
N TYR A 75 -18.40 -0.88 9.79
CA TYR A 75 -19.33 -2.00 9.64
C TYR A 75 -20.04 -2.01 8.28
N GLN A 76 -20.53 -0.86 7.83
CA GLN A 76 -21.20 -0.74 6.53
C GLN A 76 -20.26 -1.07 5.37
N LEU A 77 -19.02 -0.56 5.41
CA LEU A 77 -18.01 -0.82 4.39
C LEU A 77 -17.69 -2.32 4.31
N ALA A 78 -17.42 -2.94 5.46
CA ALA A 78 -17.14 -4.37 5.54
C ALA A 78 -18.34 -5.22 5.09
N SER A 79 -19.56 -4.86 5.50
CA SER A 79 -20.78 -5.57 5.10
C SER A 79 -20.98 -5.52 3.58
N ARG A 80 -20.68 -4.38 2.94
CA ARG A 80 -20.73 -4.27 1.47
C ARG A 80 -19.67 -5.12 0.79
N TRP A 81 -18.46 -5.20 1.35
CA TRP A 81 -17.39 -6.02 0.79
C TRP A 81 -17.66 -7.52 0.94
N LEU A 82 -18.33 -7.92 2.02
CA LEU A 82 -18.66 -9.33 2.30
C LEU A 82 -19.97 -9.79 1.66
N ALA A 83 -20.83 -8.86 1.20
CA ALA A 83 -22.07 -9.20 0.53
C ALA A 83 -21.77 -9.83 -0.84
N SER A 84 -21.82 -11.16 -0.92
CA SER A 84 -21.61 -11.94 -2.15
C SER A 84 -22.57 -11.56 -3.28
N ASP A 85 -23.74 -11.05 -2.92
CA ASP A 85 -24.86 -10.89 -3.84
C ASP A 85 -24.99 -9.46 -4.39
N SER A 86 -24.17 -8.52 -3.90
CA SER A 86 -24.14 -7.15 -4.40
C SER A 86 -22.81 -6.91 -5.12
N PRO A 87 -22.78 -6.96 -6.46
CA PRO A 87 -21.57 -6.60 -7.18
C PRO A 87 -21.20 -5.17 -6.77
N LEU A 88 -19.96 -4.98 -6.32
CA LEU A 88 -19.42 -3.66 -5.99
C LEU A 88 -19.43 -2.82 -7.27
N MET A 89 -20.51 -2.06 -7.45
CA MET A 89 -20.62 -1.13 -8.55
C MET A 89 -19.76 0.09 -8.24
N PRO A 90 -18.81 0.45 -9.10
CA PRO A 90 -18.03 1.66 -8.90
C PRO A 90 -18.99 2.85 -8.83
N ALA A 91 -18.82 3.71 -7.81
CA ALA A 91 -19.66 4.90 -7.65
C ALA A 91 -19.55 5.85 -8.85
N SER A 92 -18.42 5.78 -9.55
CA SER A 92 -18.18 6.44 -10.82
C SER A 92 -17.25 5.56 -11.65
N GLU A 93 -17.60 5.32 -12.90
CA GLU A 93 -16.69 4.77 -13.89
C GLU A 93 -16.15 5.94 -14.72
N ILE A 94 -14.82 6.07 -14.79
CA ILE A 94 -14.15 7.11 -15.57
C ILE A 94 -13.38 6.41 -16.68
N SER A 95 -13.82 6.58 -17.92
CA SER A 95 -13.09 6.07 -19.09
C SER A 95 -12.01 7.07 -19.50
N PHE A 96 -10.79 6.59 -19.63
CA PHE A 96 -9.65 7.39 -20.07
C PHE A 96 -9.44 7.25 -21.58
N THR A 97 -9.22 8.37 -22.28
CA THR A 97 -8.79 8.41 -23.68
C THR A 97 -7.32 8.84 -23.75
N GLY A 98 -6.39 7.90 -23.93
CA GLY A 98 -4.95 8.18 -23.96
C GLY A 98 -4.09 6.93 -23.85
N SER A 99 -2.78 7.12 -23.61
CA SER A 99 -1.86 6.05 -23.26
C SER A 99 -2.34 5.30 -22.00
N PRO A 100 -2.05 3.99 -21.86
CA PRO A 100 -2.45 3.22 -20.68
C PRO A 100 -1.94 3.88 -19.40
N VAL A 101 -2.81 3.95 -18.39
CA VAL A 101 -2.43 4.38 -17.04
C VAL A 101 -1.48 3.34 -16.49
N SER A 102 -0.23 3.74 -16.24
CA SER A 102 0.79 2.82 -15.72
C SER A 102 0.67 2.63 -14.22
N GLU A 103 0.10 3.60 -13.49
CA GLU A 103 0.05 3.57 -12.02
C GLU A 103 -1.11 4.42 -11.47
N ILE A 104 -1.85 3.89 -10.49
CA ILE A 104 -2.88 4.62 -9.74
C ILE A 104 -2.54 4.51 -8.26
N LYS A 105 -2.23 5.63 -7.62
CA LYS A 105 -1.98 5.67 -6.18
C LYS A 105 -2.98 6.59 -5.46
N PRO A 106 -3.54 6.15 -4.32
CA PRO A 106 -4.37 7.01 -3.48
C PRO A 106 -3.48 8.12 -2.89
N GLY A 107 -3.88 9.38 -3.03
CA GLY A 107 -3.16 10.52 -2.45
C GLY A 107 -3.68 10.90 -1.07
N ARG A 108 -3.07 11.93 -0.48
CA ARG A 108 -3.44 12.47 0.84
C ARG A 108 -4.86 13.05 0.83
N GLN A 109 -5.59 12.92 1.94
CA GLN A 109 -6.90 13.56 2.18
C GLN A 109 -7.97 13.27 1.11
N HIS A 110 -8.10 12.03 0.64
CA HIS A 110 -9.07 11.63 -0.40
C HIS A 110 -8.85 12.30 -1.77
N LYS A 111 -7.72 12.96 -2.00
CA LYS A 111 -7.32 13.43 -3.33
C LYS A 111 -6.55 12.30 -4.01
N TRP A 112 -6.97 11.89 -5.20
CA TRP A 112 -6.30 10.86 -5.97
C TRP A 112 -5.15 11.47 -6.76
N LEU A 113 -3.97 10.85 -6.73
CA LEU A 113 -2.91 11.16 -7.68
C LEU A 113 -3.02 10.18 -8.83
N LEU A 114 -3.68 10.64 -9.90
CA LEU A 114 -3.76 9.92 -11.17
C LEU A 114 -2.59 10.35 -12.05
N ALA A 115 -1.61 9.47 -12.23
CA ALA A 115 -0.64 9.58 -13.32
C ALA A 115 -1.36 9.23 -14.64
N GLY A 116 -2.22 10.14 -15.12
CA GLY A 116 -3.05 9.88 -16.30
C GLY A 116 -3.97 11.03 -16.71
N HIS A 117 -4.60 11.77 -15.78
CA HIS A 117 -5.18 13.10 -16.07
C HIS A 117 -5.66 13.92 -14.85
N LYS A 118 -5.33 15.22 -14.87
CA LYS A 118 -5.94 16.43 -14.26
C LYS A 118 -6.49 16.38 -12.80
N CYS A 119 -5.60 16.20 -11.83
CA CYS A 119 -5.65 17.04 -10.62
C CYS A 119 -4.59 18.15 -10.64
N SER A 120 -3.50 17.93 -11.38
CA SER A 120 -2.56 18.95 -11.81
C SER A 120 -1.77 18.47 -13.02
N VAL A 121 -1.41 19.39 -13.91
CA VAL A 121 -0.56 19.10 -15.08
C VAL A 121 0.78 19.74 -14.76
N TRP A 122 1.72 18.92 -14.30
CA TRP A 122 3.12 19.30 -14.28
C TRP A 122 3.81 18.60 -15.44
N SER A 123 4.20 19.36 -16.44
CA SER A 123 5.17 18.89 -17.43
C SER A 123 6.04 20.06 -17.85
N PRO A 124 7.36 19.98 -17.65
CA PRO A 124 8.25 20.85 -18.39
C PRO A 124 8.17 20.43 -19.86
N ARG A 125 7.36 21.14 -20.66
CA ARG A 125 7.46 21.17 -22.13
C ARG A 125 7.43 19.79 -22.85
N ARG A 126 6.40 18.96 -22.62
CA ARG A 126 6.22 17.64 -23.29
C ARG A 126 7.31 16.61 -22.98
N ALA A 127 7.99 16.73 -21.84
CA ALA A 127 8.98 15.74 -21.45
C ALA A 127 8.35 14.37 -21.16
N LEU A 128 9.08 13.31 -21.49
CA LEU A 128 8.71 11.92 -21.21
C LEU A 128 9.27 11.54 -19.85
N PHE A 129 8.41 11.04 -18.98
CA PHE A 129 8.82 10.51 -17.69
C PHE A 129 9.26 9.06 -17.86
N THR A 130 10.48 8.74 -17.41
CA THR A 130 11.00 7.36 -17.45
C THR A 130 10.93 6.65 -16.10
N GLY A 131 10.68 7.39 -15.02
CA GLY A 131 10.44 6.86 -13.68
C GLY A 131 9.62 7.85 -12.86
N VAL A 132 8.68 7.33 -12.07
CA VAL A 132 7.84 8.11 -11.16
C VAL A 132 7.67 7.28 -9.90
N THR A 133 7.81 7.89 -8.73
CA THR A 133 7.44 7.25 -7.46
C THR A 133 6.86 8.29 -6.50
N LEU A 134 5.91 7.87 -5.65
CA LEU A 134 5.31 8.73 -4.63
C LEU A 134 6.00 8.53 -3.28
N ASN A 135 6.03 9.59 -2.48
CA ASN A 135 6.49 9.48 -1.11
C ASN A 135 5.47 8.73 -0.26
N THR A 136 5.93 7.66 0.36
CA THR A 136 5.15 6.87 1.33
C THR A 136 4.97 7.59 2.67
N ASP A 137 5.82 8.57 2.98
CA ASP A 137 5.69 9.43 4.15
C ASP A 137 4.75 10.61 3.86
N THR A 138 3.61 10.64 4.58
CA THR A 138 2.61 11.68 4.45
C THR A 138 2.94 12.98 5.18
N ASP A 139 4.08 13.08 5.83
CA ASP A 139 4.55 14.30 6.48
C ASP A 139 5.82 14.85 5.82
N SER A 140 6.41 14.12 4.87
CA SER A 140 7.56 14.59 4.10
C SER A 140 7.20 15.77 3.19
N GLU A 141 8.18 16.67 3.04
CA GLU A 141 8.17 17.80 2.12
C GLU A 141 8.08 17.33 0.66
N ALA A 142 8.89 16.34 0.28
CA ALA A 142 8.82 15.72 -1.03
C ALA A 142 7.59 14.81 -1.13
N SER A 143 6.72 15.07 -2.11
CA SER A 143 5.52 14.27 -2.36
C SER A 143 5.74 13.20 -3.42
N MET A 144 6.64 13.45 -4.38
CA MET A 144 6.99 12.49 -5.43
C MET A 144 8.38 12.76 -6.00
N ALA A 145 8.96 11.76 -6.65
CA ALA A 145 10.15 11.88 -7.47
C ALA A 145 9.84 11.46 -8.91
N VAL A 146 10.40 12.18 -9.87
CA VAL A 146 10.21 11.90 -11.30
C VAL A 146 11.55 11.97 -12.05
N THR A 147 11.75 11.11 -13.04
CA THR A 147 12.90 11.18 -13.96
C THR A 147 12.51 11.89 -15.25
N LEU A 148 13.29 12.90 -15.61
CA LEU A 148 13.26 13.69 -16.84
C LEU A 148 14.67 13.68 -17.49
N ASP A 149 15.35 14.84 -17.56
CA ASP A 149 16.78 14.99 -17.88
C ASP A 149 17.67 14.81 -16.63
N GLY A 150 17.11 14.19 -15.59
CA GLY A 150 17.61 14.10 -14.22
C GLY A 150 16.45 13.75 -13.29
N ILE A 151 16.70 13.65 -12.00
CA ILE A 151 15.66 13.35 -11.02
C ILE A 151 15.17 14.66 -10.41
N ALA A 152 13.87 14.90 -10.44
CA ALA A 152 13.23 16.04 -9.77
C ALA A 152 12.33 15.55 -8.62
N LEU A 153 12.50 16.16 -7.44
CA LEU A 153 11.62 16.00 -6.29
C LEU A 153 10.58 17.10 -6.30
N LEU A 154 9.30 16.70 -6.21
CA LEU A 154 8.17 17.61 -6.30
C LEU A 154 7.37 17.58 -5.00
N HIS A 155 6.96 18.76 -4.52
CA HIS A 155 5.97 18.97 -3.46
C HIS A 155 4.59 19.17 -4.08
N LEU A 156 3.57 18.47 -3.59
CA LEU A 156 2.18 18.73 -3.95
C LEU A 156 1.53 19.61 -2.88
N ASP A 157 1.20 20.85 -3.22
CA ASP A 157 0.56 21.77 -2.29
C ASP A 157 -0.95 21.48 -2.09
N ASP A 158 -1.59 22.21 -1.16
CA ASP A 158 -3.01 22.06 -0.85
C ASP A 158 -3.94 22.38 -2.04
N ASN A 159 -3.46 23.19 -2.99
CA ASN A 159 -4.17 23.52 -4.22
C ASN A 159 -3.99 22.44 -5.30
N GLY A 160 -3.24 21.37 -5.00
CA GLY A 160 -2.89 20.31 -5.91
C GLY A 160 -1.78 20.70 -6.90
N THR A 161 -1.10 21.82 -6.73
CA THR A 161 -0.02 22.27 -7.61
C THR A 161 1.30 21.60 -7.22
N LEU A 162 2.06 21.14 -8.22
CA LEU A 162 3.37 20.55 -8.02
C LEU A 162 4.46 21.62 -8.12
N HIS A 163 5.29 21.70 -7.08
CA HIS A 163 6.45 22.58 -6.99
C HIS A 163 7.72 21.76 -6.93
N GLU A 164 8.72 22.09 -7.74
CA GLU A 164 10.03 21.45 -7.64
C GLU A 164 10.74 21.93 -6.37
N ILE A 165 11.15 20.98 -5.52
CA ILE A 165 11.92 21.24 -4.30
C ILE A 165 13.41 21.16 -4.62
N ARG A 166 13.81 20.12 -5.36
CA ARG A 166 15.21 19.81 -5.64
C ARG A 166 15.32 18.96 -6.90
N SER A 167 16.41 19.15 -7.64
CA SER A 167 16.77 18.31 -8.78
C SER A 167 18.21 17.82 -8.69
N PHE A 168 18.46 16.65 -9.27
CA PHE A 168 19.76 15.97 -9.28
C PHE A 168 20.05 15.43 -10.67
N ASP A 169 21.30 15.57 -11.10
CA ASP A 169 21.83 14.96 -12.31
C ASP A 169 22.39 13.56 -11.98
N ILE A 170 21.46 12.60 -11.85
CA ILE A 170 21.77 11.20 -11.59
C ILE A 170 21.07 10.37 -12.66
N ASP A 171 21.85 9.60 -13.41
CA ASP A 171 21.35 8.70 -14.47
C ASP A 171 20.80 7.38 -13.89
N LEU A 172 19.80 7.51 -13.01
CA LEU A 172 19.04 6.42 -12.40
C LEU A 172 17.55 6.80 -12.35
N ARG A 173 16.69 5.81 -12.10
CA ARG A 173 15.23 6.01 -11.99
C ARG A 173 14.77 5.86 -10.54
N PRO A 174 13.83 6.68 -10.07
CA PRO A 174 13.25 6.52 -8.75
C PRO A 174 12.36 5.28 -8.74
N VAL A 175 12.66 4.38 -7.82
CA VAL A 175 11.88 3.17 -7.55
C VAL A 175 10.98 3.41 -6.35
N THR A 176 11.53 3.98 -5.28
CA THR A 176 10.82 4.23 -4.01
C THR A 176 11.21 5.56 -3.39
N LEU A 177 10.30 6.17 -2.64
CA LEU A 177 10.53 7.38 -1.87
C LEU A 177 9.84 7.23 -0.51
N THR A 178 10.61 7.35 0.58
CA THR A 178 10.13 7.24 1.96
C THR A 178 10.80 8.30 2.82
N GLY A 179 10.03 9.30 3.25
CA GLY A 179 10.52 10.39 4.06
C GLY A 179 11.56 11.20 3.30
N ASP A 180 12.80 11.19 3.82
CA ASP A 180 13.95 11.88 3.24
C ASP A 180 14.84 10.96 2.38
N ILE A 181 14.45 9.69 2.22
CA ILE A 181 15.24 8.65 1.55
C ILE A 181 14.58 8.30 0.21
N ILE A 182 15.37 8.29 -0.86
CA ILE A 182 14.98 7.83 -2.17
C ILE A 182 15.82 6.62 -2.58
N GLY A 183 15.16 5.57 -3.06
CA GLY A 183 15.81 4.43 -3.68
C GLY A 183 15.78 4.59 -5.21
N LEU A 184 16.96 4.58 -5.81
CA LEU A 184 17.17 4.77 -7.24
C LEU A 184 17.77 3.50 -7.84
N SER A 185 17.39 3.14 -9.07
CA SER A 185 17.98 2.00 -9.79
C SER A 185 18.13 2.26 -11.28
N ASP A 186 19.07 1.58 -11.91
CA ASP A 186 19.10 1.38 -13.36
C ASP A 186 18.36 0.09 -13.78
N ASP A 187 18.35 -0.19 -15.08
CA ASP A 187 17.75 -1.40 -15.67
C ASP A 187 18.64 -2.65 -15.51
N PHE A 188 19.83 -2.51 -14.94
CA PHE A 188 20.82 -3.57 -14.87
C PHE A 188 20.96 -4.08 -13.43
N SER A 189 21.81 -3.44 -12.63
CA SER A 189 22.16 -3.94 -11.30
C SER A 189 22.54 -2.85 -10.30
N LYS A 190 22.58 -1.57 -10.71
CA LYS A 190 22.97 -0.50 -9.80
C LYS A 190 21.77 -0.04 -9.02
N THR A 191 21.87 -0.13 -7.70
CA THR A 191 20.91 0.51 -6.79
C THR A 191 21.63 1.52 -5.91
N LEU A 192 21.03 2.71 -5.78
CA LEU A 192 21.53 3.81 -4.96
C LEU A 192 20.46 4.18 -3.94
N ILE A 193 20.84 4.15 -2.66
CA ILE A 193 20.03 4.69 -1.58
C ILE A 193 20.57 6.09 -1.27
N TYR A 194 19.72 7.10 -1.38
CA TYR A 194 20.11 8.49 -1.30
C TYR A 194 19.23 9.25 -0.31
N ASN A 195 19.85 9.91 0.66
CA ASN A 195 19.15 10.86 1.52
C ASN A 195 19.20 12.23 0.85
N TRP A 196 18.07 12.65 0.30
CA TRP A 196 18.00 13.85 -0.53
C TRP A 196 18.09 15.15 0.29
N LYS A 197 18.02 15.11 1.62
CA LYS A 197 18.25 16.29 2.48
C LYS A 197 19.71 16.41 2.89
N THR A 198 20.32 15.31 3.33
CA THR A 198 21.70 15.30 3.85
C THR A 198 22.75 15.13 2.77
N ASP A 199 22.35 14.78 1.54
CA ASP A 199 23.23 14.42 0.43
C ASP A 199 24.06 13.15 0.67
N GLU A 200 23.73 12.41 1.74
CA GLU A 200 24.39 11.14 2.03
C GLU A 200 23.86 10.04 1.12
N ARG A 201 24.75 9.11 0.74
CA ARG A 201 24.42 8.05 -0.22
C ARG A 201 25.12 6.74 0.09
N ALA A 202 24.50 5.65 -0.32
CA ALA A 202 25.04 4.30 -0.25
C ALA A 202 24.71 3.54 -1.54
N TYR A 203 25.72 2.89 -2.13
CA TYR A 203 25.51 2.03 -3.28
C TYR A 203 25.26 0.60 -2.80
N LEU A 204 24.29 -0.08 -3.40
CA LEU A 204 24.02 -1.49 -3.17
C LEU A 204 24.50 -2.25 -4.40
N ASP A 205 25.53 -3.07 -4.22
CA ASP A 205 26.15 -3.86 -5.29
C ASP A 205 25.88 -5.34 -5.05
N GLU A 206 25.44 -6.02 -6.11
CA GLU A 206 25.15 -7.45 -6.10
C GLU A 206 26.33 -8.29 -6.59
N GLY A 207 27.40 -7.66 -7.09
CA GLY A 207 28.61 -8.34 -7.55
C GLY A 207 28.37 -9.30 -8.73
N GLY A 208 27.24 -9.15 -9.43
CA GLY A 208 26.79 -10.06 -10.48
C GLY A 208 27.20 -9.65 -11.90
N ASP A 209 27.12 -10.60 -12.83
CA ASP A 209 27.26 -10.36 -14.27
C ASP A 209 26.23 -9.35 -14.77
N MET A 210 26.55 -8.61 -15.84
CA MET A 210 25.69 -7.58 -16.48
C MET A 210 24.43 -8.15 -17.17
N GLN A 211 23.77 -9.15 -16.58
CA GLN A 211 22.46 -9.61 -17.04
C GLN A 211 21.41 -8.54 -16.70
N TYR A 212 20.40 -8.42 -17.56
CA TYR A 212 19.29 -7.52 -17.32
C TYR A 212 18.50 -8.00 -16.10
N ASP A 213 18.56 -7.22 -15.01
CA ASP A 213 17.88 -7.50 -13.74
C ASP A 213 17.31 -6.20 -13.16
N HIS A 214 16.44 -5.55 -13.92
CA HIS A 214 15.84 -4.28 -13.54
C HIS A 214 15.19 -4.36 -12.15
N CYS A 215 15.37 -3.31 -11.35
CA CYS A 215 14.74 -3.24 -10.04
C CYS A 215 13.24 -2.96 -10.19
N ILE A 216 12.44 -3.80 -9.54
CA ILE A 216 10.99 -3.70 -9.51
C ILE A 216 10.55 -2.89 -8.30
N GLU A 217 11.10 -3.20 -7.13
CA GLU A 217 10.71 -2.57 -5.87
C GLU A 217 11.89 -2.49 -4.89
N ILE A 218 11.95 -1.42 -4.11
CA ILE A 218 12.85 -1.29 -2.96
C ILE A 218 11.99 -1.04 -1.73
N PHE A 219 12.11 -1.91 -0.74
CA PHE A 219 11.33 -1.87 0.49
C PHE A 219 12.24 -1.61 1.69
N PHE A 220 11.95 -0.54 2.44
CA PHE A 220 12.70 -0.15 3.62
C PHE A 220 12.06 -0.68 4.90
N THR A 221 12.87 -1.26 5.78
CA THR A 221 12.49 -1.53 7.18
C THR A 221 13.39 -0.75 8.13
N ALA A 222 13.10 -0.83 9.43
CA ALA A 222 13.93 -0.20 10.45
C ALA A 222 15.39 -0.71 10.46
N GLN A 223 15.66 -1.91 9.95
CA GLN A 223 16.95 -2.59 10.10
C GLN A 223 17.52 -3.14 8.79
N THR A 224 16.68 -3.30 7.77
CA THR A 224 17.06 -3.89 6.49
C THR A 224 16.49 -3.12 5.32
N ILE A 225 17.16 -3.28 4.17
CA ILE A 225 16.65 -2.87 2.86
C ILE A 225 16.47 -4.14 2.05
N LEU A 226 15.28 -4.32 1.49
CA LEU A 226 14.99 -5.40 0.56
C LEU A 226 14.91 -4.82 -0.85
N VAL A 227 15.78 -5.27 -1.74
CA VAL A 227 15.78 -4.90 -3.15
C VAL A 227 15.22 -6.08 -3.93
N ILE A 228 14.11 -5.85 -4.64
CA ILE A 228 13.44 -6.84 -5.48
C ILE A 228 13.70 -6.48 -6.95
N ARG A 229 14.23 -7.44 -7.69
CA ARG A 229 14.51 -7.35 -9.12
C ARG A 229 13.76 -8.41 -9.89
N ALA A 230 13.82 -8.33 -11.22
CA ALA A 230 13.20 -9.29 -12.12
C ALA A 230 13.62 -10.74 -11.88
N ARG A 231 14.82 -11.00 -11.34
CA ARG A 231 15.36 -12.36 -11.19
C ARG A 231 15.92 -12.63 -9.81
N SER A 232 15.90 -11.65 -8.92
CA SER A 232 16.53 -11.79 -7.62
C SER A 232 15.87 -10.92 -6.55
N ILE A 233 16.11 -11.33 -5.31
CA ILE A 233 15.88 -10.53 -4.11
C ILE A 233 17.15 -10.49 -3.30
N ASN A 234 17.49 -9.29 -2.88
CA ASN A 234 18.71 -9.01 -2.16
C ASN A 234 18.36 -8.27 -0.88
N LEU A 235 18.77 -8.85 0.24
CA LEU A 235 18.58 -8.27 1.56
C LEU A 235 19.88 -7.60 1.97
N TYR A 236 19.80 -6.34 2.40
CA TYR A 236 20.90 -5.54 2.90
C TYR A 236 20.61 -5.12 4.33
N THR A 237 21.65 -4.85 5.10
CA THR A 237 21.49 -4.08 6.34
C THR A 237 21.18 -2.64 5.98
N THR A 238 20.31 -1.97 6.74
CA THR A 238 20.11 -0.53 6.57
C THR A 238 21.46 0.14 6.78
N PRO A 239 22.04 0.78 5.75
CA PRO A 239 23.34 1.36 5.88
C PRO A 239 23.21 2.53 6.86
N PRO A 240 24.09 2.66 7.87
CA PRO A 240 24.42 4.01 8.30
C PRO A 240 24.89 4.72 7.02
N PHE A 241 24.31 5.86 6.66
CA PHE A 241 24.59 6.53 5.40
C PHE A 241 26.07 6.99 5.34
N LEU A 242 26.97 6.06 5.04
CA LEU A 242 28.41 6.24 5.15
C LEU A 242 28.95 6.66 3.79
N HIS A 243 28.87 7.95 3.49
CA HIS A 243 29.77 8.65 2.55
C HIS A 243 30.02 7.96 1.19
N GLY A 244 29.02 7.29 0.60
CA GLY A 244 29.15 6.64 -0.70
C GLY A 244 29.83 5.27 -0.70
N GLN A 245 29.84 4.56 0.44
CA GLN A 245 30.27 3.16 0.47
C GLN A 245 29.35 2.26 -0.36
N THR A 246 29.95 1.20 -0.91
CA THR A 246 29.25 0.13 -1.60
C THR A 246 29.03 -1.04 -0.64
N HIS A 247 27.79 -1.49 -0.53
CA HIS A 247 27.38 -2.60 0.34
C HIS A 247 27.00 -3.83 -0.48
N SER A 248 27.48 -4.99 -0.03
CA SER A 248 27.05 -6.29 -0.56
C SER A 248 25.83 -6.81 0.21
N PRO A 249 24.97 -7.63 -0.42
CA PRO A 249 23.82 -8.21 0.25
C PRO A 249 24.26 -9.13 1.39
N ILE A 250 23.51 -9.09 2.50
CA ILE A 250 23.65 -10.06 3.59
C ILE A 250 23.01 -11.41 3.23
N ALA A 251 22.04 -11.41 2.33
CA ALA A 251 21.45 -12.62 1.79
C ALA A 251 20.82 -12.35 0.41
N SER A 252 20.89 -13.34 -0.47
CA SER A 252 20.38 -13.25 -1.85
C SER A 252 19.63 -14.52 -2.24
N HIS A 253 18.51 -14.38 -2.93
CA HIS A 253 17.75 -15.50 -3.47
C HIS A 253 17.29 -15.15 -4.88
N SER A 254 17.48 -16.10 -5.80
CA SER A 254 17.14 -15.92 -7.21
C SER A 254 15.85 -16.63 -7.55
N PHE A 255 15.07 -16.02 -8.43
CA PHE A 255 13.83 -16.56 -8.98
C PHE A 255 13.98 -16.82 -10.48
N SER A 256 12.92 -17.38 -11.08
CA SER A 256 12.69 -17.18 -12.52
C SER A 256 12.40 -15.69 -12.80
N TRP A 257 12.16 -15.34 -14.06
CA TRP A 257 11.77 -13.98 -14.40
C TRP A 257 10.45 -13.57 -13.72
N ILE A 258 10.41 -12.36 -13.20
CA ILE A 258 9.32 -11.74 -12.46
C ILE A 258 8.92 -10.46 -13.20
N ASP A 259 7.62 -10.35 -13.47
CA ASP A 259 7.01 -9.15 -14.07
C ASP A 259 6.77 -8.05 -13.05
N SER A 260 6.39 -8.46 -11.84
CA SER A 260 5.86 -7.57 -10.82
C SER A 260 6.02 -8.19 -9.43
N ALA A 261 6.23 -7.33 -8.44
CA ALA A 261 6.33 -7.74 -7.05
C ALA A 261 5.72 -6.68 -6.14
N SER A 262 5.27 -7.12 -4.97
CA SER A 262 4.88 -6.25 -3.88
C SER A 262 5.30 -6.85 -2.54
N ALA A 263 5.99 -6.06 -1.73
CA ALA A 263 6.49 -6.48 -0.44
C ALA A 263 5.80 -5.83 0.75
N THR A 264 5.79 -6.59 1.85
CA THR A 264 5.51 -6.11 3.21
C THR A 264 6.66 -6.53 4.12
N PRO A 265 6.70 -6.11 5.40
CA PRO A 265 7.78 -6.52 6.31
C PRO A 265 7.91 -8.04 6.50
N THR A 266 6.86 -8.82 6.21
CA THR A 266 6.80 -10.27 6.52
C THR A 266 6.55 -11.15 5.30
N SER A 267 6.23 -10.58 4.14
CA SER A 267 5.90 -11.33 2.94
C SER A 267 6.20 -10.57 1.65
N ILE A 268 6.37 -11.33 0.56
CA ILE A 268 6.48 -10.80 -0.80
C ILE A 268 5.47 -11.54 -1.67
N LEU A 269 4.68 -10.82 -2.44
CA LEU A 269 3.87 -11.37 -3.52
C LEU A 269 4.59 -11.13 -4.84
N ILE A 270 4.83 -12.20 -5.57
CA ILE A 270 5.58 -12.20 -6.83
C ILE A 270 4.65 -12.68 -7.94
N ARG A 271 4.72 -12.04 -9.10
CA ARG A 271 4.12 -12.52 -10.34
C ARG A 271 5.23 -12.97 -11.28
N SER A 272 5.33 -14.27 -11.52
CA SER A 272 6.27 -14.81 -12.51
C SER A 272 5.88 -14.36 -13.91
N GLU A 273 6.84 -13.89 -14.71
CA GLU A 273 6.64 -13.69 -16.15
C GLU A 273 6.75 -15.02 -16.87
N SER A 274 5.95 -15.19 -17.91
CA SER A 274 6.12 -16.26 -18.89
C SER A 274 6.77 -15.68 -20.13
N ASP A 275 8.01 -16.09 -20.44
CA ASP A 275 8.70 -15.77 -21.70
C ASP A 275 7.86 -16.10 -22.94
N ASN A 276 6.91 -17.03 -22.80
CA ASN A 276 5.94 -17.36 -23.83
C ASN A 276 4.59 -16.69 -23.54
N PRO A 277 4.22 -15.58 -24.22
CA PRO A 277 2.91 -14.94 -24.07
C PRO A 277 1.74 -15.82 -24.56
N TRP A 278 2.04 -16.93 -25.24
CA TRP A 278 1.06 -17.90 -25.75
C TRP A 278 0.97 -19.17 -24.90
N ALA A 279 1.81 -19.33 -23.87
CA ALA A 279 1.68 -20.44 -22.95
C ALA A 279 0.45 -20.23 -22.05
N SER A 280 -0.50 -21.15 -22.11
CA SER A 280 -1.72 -21.12 -21.28
C SER A 280 -1.46 -21.39 -19.79
N GLU A 281 -0.23 -21.73 -19.40
CA GLU A 281 0.10 -22.27 -18.08
C GLU A 281 0.66 -21.26 -17.05
N LEU A 282 0.99 -20.02 -17.41
CA LEU A 282 1.97 -19.26 -16.60
C LEU A 282 1.59 -17.80 -16.31
N ASN A 283 0.48 -17.61 -15.60
CA ASN A 283 0.31 -16.42 -14.76
C ASN A 283 -0.03 -16.89 -13.36
N SER A 284 0.99 -17.17 -12.56
CA SER A 284 0.81 -17.49 -11.14
C SER A 284 1.30 -16.35 -10.28
N PHE A 285 0.52 -16.07 -9.24
CA PHE A 285 0.95 -15.28 -8.10
C PHE A 285 1.52 -16.21 -7.05
N GLU A 286 2.72 -15.90 -6.56
CA GLU A 286 3.43 -16.68 -5.57
C GLU A 286 3.66 -15.80 -4.35
N LEU A 287 3.10 -16.21 -3.21
CA LEU A 287 3.25 -15.52 -1.93
C LEU A 287 4.36 -16.19 -1.13
N TYR A 288 5.38 -15.43 -0.81
CA TYR A 288 6.54 -15.85 -0.04
C TYR A 288 6.52 -15.24 1.36
N SER A 289 6.96 -15.99 2.36
CA SER A 289 7.23 -15.49 3.71
C SER A 289 8.68 -15.05 3.85
N LEU A 290 8.89 -13.88 4.44
CA LEU A 290 10.20 -13.32 4.80
C LEU A 290 10.58 -13.57 6.26
N SER A 291 9.90 -14.52 6.93
CA SER A 291 10.27 -14.93 8.30
C SER A 291 11.64 -15.60 8.38
N SER A 292 12.17 -16.08 7.24
CA SER A 292 13.51 -16.61 7.08
C SER A 292 14.04 -16.28 5.68
N PHE A 293 15.35 -16.39 5.50
CA PHE A 293 16.00 -16.20 4.20
C PHE A 293 16.86 -17.43 3.85
N PRO A 294 16.70 -18.07 2.68
CA PRO A 294 15.84 -17.69 1.56
C PRO A 294 14.34 -17.72 1.92
N PRO A 295 13.51 -16.90 1.24
CA PRO A 295 12.10 -16.86 1.58
C PRO A 295 11.41 -18.19 1.28
N THR A 296 10.36 -18.48 2.04
CA THR A 296 9.60 -19.73 1.90
C THR A 296 8.31 -19.48 1.13
N LEU A 297 8.06 -20.22 0.05
CA LEU A 297 6.79 -20.18 -0.68
C LEU A 297 5.65 -20.67 0.24
N THR A 298 4.68 -19.80 0.49
CA THR A 298 3.53 -20.09 1.37
C THR A 298 2.26 -20.41 0.61
N SER A 299 2.05 -19.77 -0.54
CA SER A 299 0.85 -19.94 -1.37
C SER A 299 1.18 -19.68 -2.83
N LYS A 300 0.47 -20.38 -3.72
CA LYS A 300 0.54 -20.19 -5.17
C LYS A 300 -0.87 -20.17 -5.73
N ILE A 301 -1.21 -19.11 -6.45
CA ILE A 301 -2.53 -18.90 -7.04
C ILE A 301 -2.36 -18.77 -8.55
N SER A 302 -2.95 -19.69 -9.31
CA SER A 302 -3.01 -19.58 -10.76
C SER A 302 -4.11 -18.60 -11.18
N SER A 303 -3.77 -17.61 -12.01
CA SER A 303 -4.76 -16.76 -12.66
C SER A 303 -5.45 -17.53 -13.79
N ARG A 304 -6.78 -17.69 -13.69
CA ARG A 304 -7.60 -18.31 -14.74
C ARG A 304 -7.90 -17.37 -15.92
N ARG A 305 -7.71 -16.07 -15.75
CA ARG A 305 -7.91 -15.09 -16.83
C ARG A 305 -6.60 -14.99 -17.60
N SER A 306 -6.69 -15.15 -18.92
CA SER A 306 -5.59 -14.89 -19.86
C SER A 306 -4.93 -13.55 -19.56
N ALA A 307 -3.65 -13.43 -19.87
CA ALA A 307 -2.74 -12.32 -19.52
C ALA A 307 -3.37 -10.92 -19.61
N LEU A 308 -4.15 -10.54 -18.60
CA LEU A 308 -4.45 -9.16 -18.33
C LEU A 308 -3.15 -8.61 -17.77
N ARG A 309 -2.59 -7.65 -18.50
CA ARG A 309 -1.35 -6.94 -18.16
C ARG A 309 -1.60 -6.02 -16.96
N CYS A 310 -1.96 -6.59 -15.82
CA CYS A 310 -1.81 -5.92 -14.54
C CYS A 310 -0.31 -5.93 -14.24
N THR A 311 0.38 -4.88 -14.69
CA THR A 311 1.82 -4.68 -14.44
C THR A 311 2.07 -4.44 -12.96
N ASP A 312 1.09 -3.87 -12.27
CA ASP A 312 1.20 -3.53 -10.87
C ASP A 312 0.40 -4.54 -10.06
N VAL A 313 1.05 -5.09 -9.04
CA VAL A 313 0.43 -5.93 -8.03
C VAL A 313 0.61 -5.18 -6.73
N ILE A 314 -0.44 -4.99 -5.95
CA ILE A 314 -0.32 -4.33 -4.65
C ILE A 314 -0.75 -5.29 -3.55
N LEU A 315 0.20 -5.71 -2.72
CA LEU A 315 -0.07 -6.53 -1.54
C LEU A 315 -0.57 -5.62 -0.41
N GLY A 316 -1.88 -5.63 -0.18
CA GLY A 316 -2.47 -4.95 0.96
C GLY A 316 -2.07 -5.58 2.29
N ASN A 317 -2.26 -4.85 3.39
CA ASN A 317 -1.94 -5.25 4.77
C ASN A 317 -2.52 -6.62 5.22
N ARG A 318 -3.43 -7.21 4.44
CA ARG A 318 -4.10 -8.48 4.72
C ARG A 318 -3.77 -9.60 3.75
N GLY A 319 -2.70 -9.45 2.96
CA GLY A 319 -2.37 -10.40 1.91
C GLY A 319 -3.34 -10.36 0.72
N THR A 320 -4.17 -9.31 0.62
CA THR A 320 -5.07 -9.08 -0.51
C THR A 320 -4.28 -8.42 -1.64
N ALA A 321 -4.27 -9.02 -2.82
CA ALA A 321 -3.70 -8.43 -4.02
C ALA A 321 -4.80 -7.78 -4.85
N VAL A 322 -4.55 -6.56 -5.35
CA VAL A 322 -5.33 -5.95 -6.45
C VAL A 322 -4.48 -6.00 -7.71
#